data_AF-A0A2V5SBY8-F1
#
_entry.id   AF-A0A2V5SBY8-F1
#
_cell.length_a   1.000
_cell.length_b   1.000
_cell.length_c   1.000
_cell.angle_alpha   90.00
_cell.angle_beta   90.00
_cell.angle_gamma   90.00
#
_symmetry.space_group_name_H-M   'P 1'
#
loop_
_entity.id
_entity.type
_entity.pdbx_description
1 polymer ?
#
loop_
_entity_poly.entity_id
_entity_poly.type
_entity_poly.pdbx_seq_one_letter_code
_entity_poly.pdbx_strand_id
1 'polypeptide(L)'
;MGAVTSRKKLKGSGKAQRIAAAPLKTARWQGGLNRNELLCLGLVLAATFVAYFPVLKSQFTNYDDNNQILESHLVRNLSFENIKALFSTVIWNQYFPVAMLIMALEFKVFGASALALRTVSVLLHLGNTLLVFQFIRKLFNRFDYALIGSLA
;
A
#
# COMPACT_ATOMS: atom_id res chain seq x y z
N MET A 1 3.42 88.96 12.64
CA MET A 1 3.28 88.18 11.39
C MET A 1 3.89 86.79 11.62
N GLY A 2 3.11 85.73 11.38
CA GLY A 2 3.53 84.30 11.32
C GLY A 2 3.99 83.67 12.65
N ALA A 3 3.20 82.96 13.46
CA ALA A 3 2.31 81.82 13.21
C ALA A 3 3.03 80.54 12.75
N VAL A 4 2.69 79.45 13.45
CA VAL A 4 2.72 78.02 13.06
C VAL A 4 4.12 77.37 12.99
N THR A 5 4.43 76.22 13.62
CA THR A 5 3.63 74.99 13.77
C THR A 5 4.15 74.11 14.90
N SER A 6 3.19 73.59 15.65
CA SER A 6 3.29 72.53 16.66
C SER A 6 3.85 71.22 16.08
N ARG A 7 4.88 70.64 16.71
CA ARG A 7 5.35 69.28 16.41
C ARG A 7 4.30 68.27 16.90
N LYS A 8 3.47 67.81 15.98
CA LYS A 8 2.50 66.73 16.18
C LYS A 8 3.25 65.42 16.43
N LYS A 9 3.23 64.93 17.68
CA LYS A 9 3.68 63.59 18.08
C LYS A 9 2.95 62.54 17.22
N LEU A 10 3.69 61.84 16.36
CA LEU A 10 3.21 60.67 15.65
C LEU A 10 2.94 59.55 16.67
N LYS A 11 1.66 59.30 16.95
CA LYS A 11 1.20 58.11 17.68
C LYS A 11 1.35 56.89 16.76
N GLY A 12 2.48 56.20 16.87
CA GLY A 12 2.65 54.85 16.34
C GLY A 12 1.84 53.84 17.15
N SER A 13 0.54 53.73 16.88
CA SER A 13 -0.31 52.64 17.39
C SER A 13 -0.19 51.44 16.46
N GLY A 14 0.99 50.82 16.43
CA GLY A 14 1.19 49.52 15.81
C GLY A 14 0.58 48.45 16.70
N LYS A 15 -0.75 48.25 16.60
CA LYS A 15 -1.37 47.02 17.11
C LYS A 15 -0.77 45.87 16.31
N ALA A 16 0.20 45.18 16.90
CA ALA A 16 0.62 43.86 16.45
C ALA A 16 -0.59 42.93 16.55
N GLN A 17 -1.41 42.92 15.51
CA GLN A 17 -2.39 41.86 15.29
C GLN A 17 -1.57 40.59 15.08
N ARG A 18 -1.34 39.87 16.18
CA ARG A 18 -0.96 38.47 16.14
C ARG A 18 -2.06 37.79 15.33
N ILE A 19 -1.76 37.46 14.08
CA ILE A 19 -2.59 36.56 13.28
C ILE A 19 -2.53 35.25 14.05
N ALA A 20 -3.50 35.03 14.94
CA ALA A 20 -3.66 33.76 15.61
C ALA A 20 -3.91 32.76 14.48
N ALA A 21 -2.91 31.91 14.20
CA ALA A 21 -3.07 30.84 13.25
C ALA A 21 -4.32 30.06 13.65
N ALA A 22 -5.34 30.05 12.79
CA ALA A 22 -6.53 29.29 13.02
C ALA A 22 -6.11 27.84 13.32
N PRO A 23 -6.67 27.21 14.37
CA PRO A 23 -6.31 25.83 14.66
C PRO A 23 -6.61 25.01 13.43
N LEU A 24 -5.58 24.36 12.87
CA LEU A 24 -5.77 23.37 11.82
C LEU A 24 -6.81 22.39 12.38
N LYS A 25 -8.00 22.33 11.76
CA LYS A 25 -8.98 21.29 12.05
C LYS A 25 -8.25 19.99 11.78
N THR A 26 -7.72 19.37 12.83
CA THR A 26 -7.23 18.01 12.76
C THR A 26 -8.43 17.21 12.27
N ALA A 27 -8.32 16.67 11.06
CA ALA A 27 -9.36 15.83 10.49
C ALA A 27 -9.60 14.71 11.50
N ARG A 28 -10.69 14.84 12.27
CA ARG A 28 -11.03 13.90 13.33
C ARG A 28 -11.39 12.64 12.58
N TRP A 29 -10.56 11.60 12.68
CA TRP A 29 -10.77 10.30 12.05
C TRP A 29 -12.21 9.83 12.33
N GLN A 30 -13.08 9.94 11.33
CA GLN A 30 -14.48 9.57 11.49
C GLN A 30 -14.60 8.06 11.27
N GLY A 31 -14.85 7.35 12.37
CA GLY A 31 -15.71 6.15 12.41
C GLY A 31 -15.15 4.85 11.84
N GLY A 32 -15.57 3.75 12.47
CA GLY A 32 -15.51 2.41 11.90
C GLY A 32 -16.41 2.28 10.66
N LEU A 33 -16.33 1.14 9.99
CA LEU A 33 -17.12 0.88 8.78
C LEU A 33 -18.61 0.68 9.14
N ASN A 34 -19.49 1.30 8.36
CA ASN A 34 -20.93 1.05 8.46
C ASN A 34 -21.30 -0.28 7.78
N ARG A 35 -22.51 -0.80 8.05
CA ARG A 35 -22.97 -2.09 7.47
C ARG A 35 -22.88 -2.13 5.94
N ASN A 36 -23.27 -1.05 5.27
CA ASN A 36 -23.21 -0.97 3.81
C ASN A 36 -21.77 -0.93 3.29
N GLU A 37 -20.86 -0.28 4.01
CA GLU A 37 -19.45 -0.21 3.66
C GLU A 37 -18.77 -1.57 3.82
N LEU A 38 -19.13 -2.33 4.86
CA LEU A 38 -18.69 -3.73 5.04
C LEU A 38 -19.22 -4.63 3.93
N LEU A 39 -20.49 -4.46 3.52
CA LEU A 39 -21.05 -5.22 2.41
C LEU A 39 -20.34 -4.92 1.10
N CYS A 40 -20.09 -3.64 0.79
CA CYS A 40 -19.34 -3.23 -0.38
C CYS A 40 -17.90 -3.77 -0.36
N LEU A 41 -17.21 -3.71 0.77
CA LEU A 41 -15.87 -4.28 0.91
C LEU A 41 -15.89 -5.81 0.71
N GLY A 42 -16.87 -6.50 1.29
CA GLY A 42 -17.07 -7.93 1.08
C GLY A 42 -17.33 -8.29 -0.38
N LEU A 43 -18.13 -7.48 -1.09
CA LEU A 43 -18.38 -7.65 -2.53
C LEU A 43 -17.11 -7.45 -3.36
N VAL A 44 -16.29 -6.45 -3.04
CA VAL A 44 -15.00 -6.24 -3.72
C VAL A 44 -14.10 -7.45 -3.51
N LEU A 45 -13.92 -7.91 -2.27
CA LEU A 45 -13.09 -9.09 -1.99
C LEU A 45 -13.62 -10.36 -2.69
N ALA A 46 -14.94 -10.54 -2.72
CA ALA A 46 -15.56 -11.66 -3.41
C ALA A 46 -15.34 -11.57 -4.93
N ALA A 47 -15.52 -10.39 -5.52
CA ALA A 47 -15.28 -10.15 -6.94
C ALA A 47 -13.81 -10.40 -7.30
N THR A 48 -12.87 -9.88 -6.51
CA THR A 48 -11.43 -10.14 -6.66
C THR A 48 -11.13 -11.63 -6.54
N PHE A 49 -11.67 -12.33 -5.54
CA PHE A 49 -11.45 -13.77 -5.40
C PHE A 49 -11.99 -14.55 -6.59
N VAL A 50 -13.19 -14.24 -7.09
CA VAL A 50 -13.78 -14.89 -8.27
C VAL A 50 -12.94 -14.64 -9.52
N ALA A 51 -12.43 -13.42 -9.70
CA ALA A 51 -11.54 -13.08 -10.81
C ALA A 51 -10.22 -13.89 -10.78
N TYR A 52 -9.67 -14.13 -9.59
CA TYR A 52 -8.44 -14.91 -9.41
C TYR A 52 -8.67 -16.42 -9.22
N PHE A 53 -9.92 -16.89 -9.11
CA PHE A 53 -10.25 -18.30 -8.94
C PHE A 53 -9.67 -19.22 -10.04
N PRO A 54 -9.66 -18.84 -11.34
CA PRO A 54 -9.04 -19.67 -12.38
C PRO A 54 -7.54 -19.93 -12.15
N VAL A 55 -6.84 -19.02 -11.47
CA VAL A 55 -5.42 -19.16 -11.13
C VAL A 55 -5.19 -20.37 -10.24
N LEU A 56 -6.13 -20.72 -9.36
CA LEU A 56 -6.01 -21.90 -8.48
C LEU A 56 -6.09 -23.23 -9.24
N LYS A 57 -6.69 -23.24 -10.44
CA LYS A 57 -6.81 -24.45 -11.28
C LYS A 57 -5.67 -24.61 -12.27
N SER A 58 -4.84 -23.58 -12.42
CA SER A 58 -3.73 -23.56 -13.35
C SER A 58 -2.58 -24.43 -12.83
N GLN A 59 -1.85 -25.08 -13.74
CA GLN A 59 -0.57 -25.73 -13.41
C GLN A 59 0.61 -24.78 -13.67
N PHE A 60 1.82 -25.17 -13.28
CA PHE A 60 3.02 -24.44 -13.67
C PHE A 60 3.14 -24.44 -15.18
N THR A 61 3.39 -23.26 -15.74
CA THR A 61 3.60 -23.05 -17.16
C THR A 61 5.09 -22.93 -17.43
N ASN A 62 5.55 -23.51 -18.53
CA ASN A 62 6.97 -23.54 -18.92
C ASN A 62 7.48 -22.20 -19.49
N TYR A 63 6.78 -21.10 -19.22
CA TYR A 63 7.15 -19.78 -19.73
C TYR A 63 8.03 -19.03 -18.72
N ASP A 64 7.57 -18.89 -17.48
CA ASP A 64 8.33 -18.21 -16.40
C ASP A 64 8.47 -19.04 -15.12
N ASP A 65 7.58 -20.00 -14.86
CA ASP A 65 7.54 -20.72 -13.57
C ASP A 65 8.75 -21.65 -13.38
N ASN A 66 9.26 -22.22 -14.47
CA ASN A 66 10.40 -23.13 -14.42
C ASN A 66 11.67 -22.42 -13.94
N ASN A 67 12.00 -21.27 -14.53
CA ASN A 67 13.20 -20.53 -14.16
C ASN A 67 13.05 -19.86 -12.79
N GLN A 68 11.89 -19.26 -12.52
CA GLN A 68 11.66 -18.44 -11.33
C GLN A 68 11.54 -19.27 -10.04
N ILE A 69 10.88 -20.42 -10.10
CA ILE A 69 10.49 -21.21 -8.93
C ILE A 69 11.22 -22.56 -8.89
N LEU A 70 11.23 -23.28 -10.01
CA LEU A 70 11.70 -24.68 -10.03
C LEU A 70 13.22 -24.80 -10.20
N GLU A 71 13.87 -23.87 -10.89
CA GLU A 71 15.30 -23.91 -11.18
C GLU A 71 16.12 -22.90 -10.35
N SER A 72 15.47 -21.95 -9.68
CA SER A 72 16.16 -20.96 -8.85
C SER A 72 16.72 -21.59 -7.57
N HIS A 73 18.04 -21.78 -7.55
CA HIS A 73 18.77 -22.22 -6.36
C HIS A 73 18.56 -21.30 -5.15
N LEU A 74 18.33 -20.00 -5.39
CA LEU A 74 18.07 -18.99 -4.36
C LEU A 74 16.71 -19.18 -3.68
N VAL A 75 15.71 -19.67 -4.42
CA VAL A 75 14.35 -19.92 -3.91
C VAL A 75 14.26 -21.28 -3.22
N ARG A 76 14.96 -22.29 -3.75
CA ARG A 76 14.97 -23.65 -3.18
C ARG A 76 15.73 -23.79 -1.87
N ASN A 77 16.79 -23.01 -1.69
CA ASN A 77 17.63 -23.09 -0.50
C ASN A 77 17.60 -21.77 0.28
N LEU A 78 16.81 -21.73 1.36
CA LEU A 78 16.72 -20.55 2.22
C LEU A 78 17.92 -20.50 3.20
N SER A 79 19.06 -20.00 2.73
CA SER A 79 20.26 -19.71 3.55
C SER A 79 20.44 -18.21 3.74
N PHE A 80 21.18 -17.80 4.77
CA PHE A 80 21.50 -16.37 4.98
C PHE A 80 22.25 -15.77 3.78
N GLU A 81 23.13 -16.54 3.15
CA GLU A 81 23.83 -16.13 1.94
C GLU A 81 22.87 -15.92 0.76
N ASN A 82 21.90 -16.81 0.58
CA ASN A 82 20.91 -16.69 -0.50
C ASN A 82 19.95 -15.51 -0.25
N ILE A 83 19.58 -15.24 1.00
CA ILE A 83 18.82 -14.04 1.35
C ILE A 83 19.63 -12.79 1.00
N LYS A 84 20.91 -12.73 1.37
CA LYS A 84 21.78 -11.61 1.00
C LYS A 84 21.91 -11.48 -0.53
N ALA A 85 22.03 -12.59 -1.25
CA ALA A 85 22.10 -12.61 -2.70
C ALA A 85 20.81 -12.07 -3.35
N LEU A 86 19.63 -12.42 -2.83
CA LEU A 86 18.35 -11.87 -3.32
C LEU A 86 18.34 -10.34 -3.28
N PHE A 87 18.82 -9.72 -2.21
CA PHE A 87 18.84 -8.26 -2.05
C PHE A 87 20.04 -7.56 -2.72
N SER A 88 20.96 -8.32 -3.30
CA SER A 88 22.19 -7.77 -3.90
C SER A 88 22.33 -8.06 -5.38
N THR A 89 21.43 -8.86 -5.97
CA THR A 89 21.52 -9.31 -7.36
C THR A 89 20.28 -8.94 -8.15
N VAL A 90 20.49 -8.60 -9.43
CA VAL A 90 19.41 -8.46 -10.41
C VAL A 90 19.21 -9.84 -11.02
N ILE A 91 17.99 -10.35 -10.96
CA ILE A 91 17.67 -11.71 -11.39
C ILE A 91 16.73 -11.59 -12.58
N TRP A 92 17.11 -12.18 -13.73
CA TRP A 92 16.38 -12.07 -14.99
C TRP A 92 16.06 -10.63 -15.43
N ASN A 93 17.05 -9.74 -15.36
CA ASN A 93 16.91 -8.30 -15.69
C ASN A 93 15.86 -7.53 -14.87
N GLN A 94 15.45 -8.09 -13.73
CA GLN A 94 14.46 -7.50 -12.86
C GLN A 94 14.92 -7.56 -11.40
N TYR A 95 14.49 -6.58 -10.60
CA TYR A 95 14.85 -6.48 -9.19
C TYR A 95 13.60 -6.50 -8.32
N PHE A 96 13.27 -7.68 -7.79
CA PHE A 96 12.12 -7.91 -6.91
C PHE A 96 12.50 -8.80 -5.70
N PRO A 97 13.49 -8.41 -4.89
CA PRO A 97 14.06 -9.23 -3.82
C PRO A 97 13.02 -9.68 -2.78
N VAL A 98 12.07 -8.82 -2.45
CA VAL A 98 11.00 -9.11 -1.48
C VAL A 98 10.06 -10.19 -2.01
N ALA A 99 9.65 -10.10 -3.28
CA ALA A 99 8.78 -11.09 -3.89
C ALA A 99 9.48 -12.46 -3.96
N MET A 100 10.77 -12.49 -4.31
CA MET A 100 11.55 -13.74 -4.31
C MET A 100 11.75 -14.32 -2.91
N LEU A 101 11.92 -13.47 -1.89
CA LEU A 101 12.03 -13.94 -0.51
C LEU A 101 10.71 -14.58 -0.04
N ILE A 102 9.57 -13.94 -0.34
CA ILE A 102 8.25 -14.49 -0.05
C ILE A 102 8.09 -15.84 -0.76
N MET A 103 8.42 -15.90 -2.05
CA MET A 103 8.38 -17.15 -2.84
C MET A 103 9.27 -18.25 -2.23
N ALA A 104 10.48 -17.91 -1.76
CA ALA A 104 11.39 -18.86 -1.13
C ALA A 104 10.86 -19.37 0.22
N LEU A 105 10.20 -18.52 0.99
CA LEU A 105 9.53 -18.91 2.23
C LEU A 105 8.34 -19.81 1.95
N GLU A 106 7.50 -19.46 0.97
CA GLU A 106 6.36 -20.28 0.54
C GLU A 106 6.82 -21.65 0.04
N PHE A 107 7.87 -21.69 -0.79
CA PHE A 107 8.45 -22.94 -1.28
C PHE A 107 9.04 -23.80 -0.16
N LYS A 108 9.65 -23.19 0.87
CA LYS A 108 10.14 -23.93 2.04
C LYS A 108 9.02 -24.56 2.86
N VAL A 109 7.87 -23.91 2.95
CA VAL A 109 6.72 -24.38 3.75
C VAL A 109 5.85 -25.38 2.98
N PHE A 110 5.60 -25.13 1.70
CA PHE A 110 4.63 -25.88 0.89
C PHE A 110 5.26 -26.71 -0.24
N GLY A 111 6.58 -26.60 -0.44
CA GLY A 111 7.30 -27.27 -1.52
C GLY A 111 6.90 -26.77 -2.91
N ALA A 112 7.09 -27.62 -3.92
CA ALA A 112 6.72 -27.36 -5.31
C ALA A 112 5.21 -27.55 -5.59
N SER A 113 4.34 -27.29 -4.62
CA SER A 113 2.89 -27.38 -4.83
C SER A 113 2.38 -26.11 -5.51
N ALA A 114 2.10 -26.20 -6.82
CA ALA A 114 1.53 -25.08 -7.60
C ALA A 114 0.28 -24.50 -6.94
N LEU A 115 -0.59 -25.36 -6.41
CA LEU A 115 -1.82 -24.95 -5.75
C LEU A 115 -1.52 -24.13 -4.49
N ALA A 116 -0.57 -24.58 -3.66
CA ALA A 116 -0.28 -23.91 -2.40
C ALA A 116 0.37 -22.55 -2.62
N LEU A 117 1.40 -22.45 -3.47
CA LEU A 117 2.07 -21.19 -3.79
C LEU A 117 1.08 -20.14 -4.34
N ARG A 118 0.20 -20.56 -5.25
CA ARG A 118 -0.82 -19.67 -5.84
C ARG A 118 -1.89 -19.27 -4.84
N THR A 119 -2.27 -20.17 -3.95
CA THR A 119 -3.24 -19.85 -2.87
C THR A 119 -2.67 -18.76 -1.97
N VAL A 120 -1.40 -18.86 -1.57
CA VAL A 120 -0.77 -17.82 -0.75
C VAL A 120 -0.68 -16.50 -1.53
N SER A 121 -0.32 -16.53 -2.81
CA SER A 121 -0.31 -15.34 -3.67
C SER A 121 -1.68 -14.65 -3.74
N VAL A 122 -2.78 -15.41 -3.88
CA VAL A 122 -4.14 -14.86 -3.88
C VAL A 122 -4.51 -14.28 -2.52
N LEU A 123 -4.13 -14.93 -1.42
CA LEU A 123 -4.36 -14.41 -0.06
C LEU A 123 -3.58 -13.11 0.19
N LEU A 124 -2.32 -13.04 -0.25
CA LEU A 124 -1.50 -11.83 -0.18
C LEU A 124 -2.11 -10.71 -1.01
N HIS A 125 -2.64 -11.01 -2.20
CA HIS A 125 -3.33 -10.02 -3.03
C HIS A 125 -4.59 -9.47 -2.34
N LEU A 126 -5.45 -10.34 -1.79
CA LEU A 126 -6.63 -9.91 -1.01
C LEU A 126 -6.23 -9.07 0.21
N GLY A 127 -5.16 -9.46 0.90
CA GLY A 127 -4.59 -8.67 1.99
C GLY A 127 -4.13 -7.28 1.53
N ASN A 128 -3.46 -7.19 0.38
CA ASN A 128 -3.05 -5.92 -0.19
C ASN A 128 -4.24 -5.05 -0.61
N THR A 129 -5.27 -5.63 -1.23
CA THR A 129 -6.54 -4.95 -1.55
C THR A 129 -7.15 -4.29 -0.30
N LEU A 130 -7.15 -4.99 0.84
CA LEU A 130 -7.60 -4.45 2.13
C LEU A 130 -6.72 -3.28 2.61
N LEU A 131 -5.39 -3.40 2.48
CA LEU A 131 -4.47 -2.35 2.89
C LEU A 131 -4.61 -1.10 2.02
N VAL A 132 -4.73 -1.26 0.70
CA VAL A 132 -4.97 -0.17 -0.25
C VAL A 132 -6.31 0.50 0.03
N PHE A 133 -7.38 -0.27 0.25
CA PHE A 133 -8.68 0.26 0.65
C PHE A 133 -8.56 1.12 1.91
N GLN A 134 -7.89 0.62 2.95
CA GLN A 134 -7.69 1.37 4.19
C GLN A 134 -6.83 2.61 3.99
N PHE A 135 -5.77 2.51 3.19
CA PHE A 135 -4.87 3.62 2.90
C PHE A 135 -5.60 4.76 2.18
N ILE A 136 -6.33 4.45 1.12
CA ILE A 136 -7.09 5.45 0.34
C ILE A 136 -8.21 6.05 1.19
N ARG A 137 -8.91 5.24 1.99
CA ARG A 137 -9.90 5.73 2.95
C ARG A 137 -9.27 6.71 3.93
N LYS A 138 -8.09 6.40 4.44
CA LYS A 138 -7.36 7.26 5.37
C LYS A 138 -6.88 8.55 4.71
N LEU A 139 -6.52 8.50 3.43
CA LEU A 139 -5.97 9.64 2.70
C LEU A 139 -7.07 10.63 2.28
N PHE A 140 -8.20 10.15 1.79
CA PHE A 140 -9.26 11.01 1.23
C PHE A 140 -10.50 11.15 2.11
N ASN A 141 -10.63 10.35 3.16
CA ASN A 141 -11.80 10.29 4.05
C ASN A 141 -13.13 10.12 3.28
N ARG A 142 -13.07 9.46 2.11
CA ARG A 142 -14.17 9.22 1.17
C ARG A 142 -14.21 7.74 0.80
N PHE A 143 -15.36 7.11 0.99
CA PHE A 143 -15.55 5.68 0.73
C PHE A 143 -15.45 5.36 -0.78
N ASP A 144 -16.03 6.20 -1.63
CA ASP A 144 -16.10 5.98 -3.08
C ASP A 144 -14.71 5.82 -3.73
N TYR A 145 -13.75 6.67 -3.32
CA TYR A 145 -12.38 6.60 -3.83
C TYR A 145 -11.64 5.35 -3.33
N ALA A 146 -11.89 4.95 -2.08
CA ALA A 146 -11.31 3.73 -1.53
C ALA A 146 -11.81 2.48 -2.25
N LEU A 147 -13.10 2.46 -2.62
CA LEU A 147 -13.68 1.36 -3.37
C LEU A 147 -13.07 1.24 -4.76
N ILE A 148 -13.01 2.35 -5.52
CA ILE A 148 -12.41 2.36 -6.87
C ILE A 148 -10.93 1.98 -6.83
N GLY A 149 -10.18 2.54 -5.88
CA GLY A 149 -8.75 2.26 -5.78
C GLY A 149 -8.39 0.85 -5.29
N SER A 150 -9.31 0.16 -4.63
CA SER A 150 -9.11 -1.23 -4.16
C SER A 150 -9.36 -2.29 -5.24
N LEU A 151 -9.92 -1.90 -6.39
CA LEU A 151 -10.18 -2.79 -7.53
C LEU A 151 -9.00 -2.92 -8.50
N ALA A 152 -7.94 -2.12 -8.31
CA ALA A 152 -6.70 -2.16 -9.09
C ALA A 152 -5.68 -3.09 -8.43
#